data_AF-A0A8C8MDG2-F1
#
_entry.id   AF-A0A8C8MDG2-F1
#
_cell.length_a   1.000
_cell.length_b   1.000
_cell.length_c   1.000
_cell.angle_alpha   90.00
_cell.angle_beta   90.00
_cell.angle_gamma   90.00
#
_symmetry.space_group_name_H-M   'P 1'
#
loop_
_entity.id
_entity.type
_entity.pdbx_description
1 polymer ?
#
loop_
_entity_poly.entity_id
_entity_poly.type
_entity_poly.pdbx_seq_one_letter_code
_entity_poly.pdbx_strand_id
1 'polypeptide(L)'
;IKSPQMLRILLGEKPGPVIASKKPFKAELVCGKRHSWCTCGHREKQPFCDGTHKAKAQGLMPQRFYTANPPYCDSTHKQEFIQSALLKGNTNF
;
A
#
# COMPACT_ATOMS: atom_id res chain seq x y z
N ILE A 1 26.10 -2.34 8.40
CA ILE A 1 25.59 -2.18 7.02
C ILE A 1 24.24 -1.48 7.11
N LYS A 2 24.09 -0.26 6.59
CA LYS A 2 22.81 0.47 6.69
C LYS A 2 21.77 -0.23 5.79
N SER A 3 20.54 -0.43 6.29
CA SER A 3 19.43 -0.99 5.50
C SER A 3 19.27 -0.23 4.18
N PRO A 4 18.94 -0.88 3.05
CA PRO A 4 18.68 -0.22 1.77
C PRO A 4 17.68 0.94 1.91
N GLN A 5 16.70 0.82 2.80
CA GLN A 5 15.74 1.89 3.10
C GLN A 5 16.41 3.12 3.75
N MET A 6 17.39 2.90 4.63
CA MET A 6 18.12 3.97 5.32
C MET A 6 19.04 4.73 4.36
N LEU A 7 19.60 4.04 3.36
CA LEU A 7 20.41 4.67 2.31
C LEU A 7 19.56 5.57 1.40
N ARG A 8 18.34 5.13 1.04
CA ARG A 8 17.39 5.92 0.21
C ARG A 8 16.95 7.23 0.87
N ILE A 9 16.70 7.21 2.18
CA ILE A 9 16.32 8.41 2.94
C ILE A 9 17.45 9.46 2.92
N LEU A 10 18.70 9.02 3.07
CA LEU A 10 19.87 9.90 3.04
C LEU A 10 20.13 10.50 1.64
N LEU A 11 19.65 9.84 0.58
CA LEU A 11 19.73 10.31 -0.81
C LEU A 11 18.52 11.17 -1.22
N GLY A 12 17.59 11.46 -0.30
CA GLY A 12 16.40 12.26 -0.58
C GLY A 12 15.35 11.56 -1.45
N GLU A 13 15.43 10.23 -1.62
CA GLU A 13 14.41 9.47 -2.33
C GLU A 13 13.11 9.43 -1.52
N LYS A 14 12.01 9.83 -2.17
CA LYS A 14 10.66 9.78 -1.58
C LYS A 14 10.32 8.34 -1.19
N PRO A 15 9.62 8.11 -0.05
CA PRO A 15 9.28 6.76 0.35
C PRO A 15 8.38 6.11 -0.69
N GLY A 16 8.78 4.95 -1.19
CA GLY A 16 8.01 4.13 -2.11
C GLY A 16 6.81 3.44 -1.43
N PRO A 17 6.01 2.68 -2.19
CA PRO A 17 4.89 1.94 -1.61
C PRO A 17 5.38 0.90 -0.59
N VAL A 18 4.53 0.60 0.39
CA VAL A 18 4.81 -0.39 1.44
C VAL A 18 3.75 -1.48 1.47
N ILE A 19 4.14 -2.68 1.91
CA ILE A 19 3.20 -3.78 2.13
C ILE A 19 2.35 -3.43 3.36
N ALA A 20 1.08 -3.10 3.13
CA ALA A 20 0.15 -2.75 4.20
C ALA A 20 -0.30 -3.98 5.00
N SER A 21 -0.44 -5.13 4.32
CA SER A 21 -0.80 -6.43 4.91
C SER A 21 -0.40 -7.55 3.98
N LYS A 22 -0.11 -8.73 4.54
CA LYS A 22 0.09 -10.00 3.80
C LYS A 22 -1.21 -10.75 3.53
N LYS A 23 -2.34 -10.18 3.97
CA LYS A 23 -3.69 -10.72 3.77
C LYS A 23 -4.56 -9.69 3.03
N PRO A 24 -5.46 -10.12 2.15
CA PRO A 24 -6.40 -9.23 1.48
C PRO A 24 -7.38 -8.60 2.47
N PHE A 25 -7.94 -7.46 2.09
CA PHE A 25 -9.01 -6.79 2.85
C PHE A 25 -10.35 -7.08 2.18
N LYS A 26 -11.30 -7.61 2.95
CA LYS A 26 -12.70 -7.71 2.52
C LYS A 26 -13.32 -6.32 2.61
N ALA A 27 -14.01 -5.88 1.55
CA ALA A 27 -14.69 -4.61 1.51
C ALA A 27 -16.04 -4.75 0.81
N GLU A 28 -17.06 -4.10 1.36
CA GLU A 28 -18.36 -3.94 0.72
C GLU A 28 -18.34 -2.70 -0.17
N LEU A 29 -18.87 -2.84 -1.38
CA LEU A 29 -18.87 -1.78 -2.36
C LEU A 29 -20.29 -1.43 -2.80
N VAL A 30 -20.56 -0.13 -2.93
CA VAL A 30 -21.85 0.38 -3.42
C VAL A 30 -21.80 0.55 -4.92
N CYS A 31 -22.72 -0.09 -5.65
CA CYS A 31 -22.82 0.01 -7.10
C CYS A 31 -22.93 1.48 -7.58
N GLY A 32 -22.24 1.81 -8.67
CA GLY A 32 -22.21 3.18 -9.22
C GLY A 32 -21.40 4.19 -8.40
N LYS A 33 -20.92 3.85 -7.20
CA LYS A 33 -20.05 4.71 -6.41
C LYS A 33 -18.61 4.60 -6.87
N ARG A 34 -17.96 5.76 -7.02
CA ARG A 34 -16.51 5.84 -7.25
C ARG A 34 -15.75 5.59 -5.95
N HIS A 35 -14.92 4.57 -5.94
CA HIS A 35 -14.01 4.23 -4.85
C HIS A 35 -12.57 4.60 -5.23
N SER A 36 -11.72 4.78 -4.22
CA SER A 36 -10.30 5.08 -4.42
C SER A 36 -9.48 4.06 -3.64
N TRP A 37 -8.84 3.12 -4.34
CA TRP A 37 -7.99 2.10 -3.76
C TRP A 37 -6.63 2.67 -3.36
N CYS A 38 -6.13 2.30 -2.18
CA CYS A 38 -4.81 2.71 -1.70
C CYS A 38 -3.72 1.92 -2.42
N THR A 39 -2.84 2.62 -3.14
CA THR A 39 -1.68 2.03 -3.83
C THR A 39 -0.37 2.22 -3.05
N CYS A 40 -0.37 3.10 -2.03
CA CYS A 40 0.84 3.43 -1.29
C CYS A 40 1.08 2.57 -0.04
N GLY A 41 0.03 1.95 0.50
CA GLY A 41 0.11 1.11 1.70
C GLY A 41 0.38 1.84 3.03
N HIS A 42 0.53 3.17 3.03
CA HIS A 42 0.85 3.92 4.26
C HIS A 42 -0.35 4.22 5.16
N ARG A 43 -1.58 4.12 4.64
CA ARG A 43 -2.81 4.30 5.42
C ARG A 43 -3.04 3.11 6.35
N GLU A 44 -3.46 3.37 7.58
CA GLU A 44 -3.79 2.34 8.57
C GLU A 44 -5.10 1.61 8.25
N LYS A 45 -6.17 2.35 7.93
CA LYS A 45 -7.51 1.80 7.67
C LYS A 45 -7.69 1.28 6.24
N GLN A 46 -6.83 0.41 5.73
CA GLN A 46 -6.95 -0.19 4.37
C GLN A 46 -8.37 -0.75 4.06
N PRO A 47 -8.79 -0.87 2.78
CA PRO A 47 -8.00 -0.76 1.54
C PRO A 47 -8.13 0.59 0.79
N PHE A 48 -9.02 1.48 1.25
CA PHE A 48 -9.29 2.72 0.52
C PHE A 48 -8.26 3.81 0.79
N CYS A 49 -8.09 4.76 -0.11
CA CYS A 49 -7.20 5.89 0.05
C CYS A 49 -7.88 7.01 0.84
N ASP A 50 -7.13 7.65 1.74
CA ASP A 50 -7.52 8.83 2.51
C ASP A 50 -6.65 10.07 2.25
N GLY A 51 -5.69 9.97 1.33
CA GLY A 51 -4.76 11.06 1.00
C GLY A 51 -3.40 10.97 1.69
N THR A 52 -3.17 9.99 2.58
CA THR A 52 -1.88 9.79 3.26
C THR A 52 -0.68 9.71 2.30
N HIS A 53 -0.90 9.24 1.06
CA HIS A 53 0.15 9.20 0.02
C HIS A 53 0.79 10.58 -0.25
N LYS A 54 0.06 11.69 -0.11
CA LYS A 54 0.60 13.03 -0.35
C LYS A 54 1.75 13.39 0.60
N ALA A 55 1.72 12.87 1.82
CA ALA A 55 2.75 13.12 2.82
C ALA A 55 3.79 11.98 2.87
N LYS A 56 3.34 10.72 2.78
CA LYS A 56 4.20 9.55 3.04
C LYS A 56 4.69 8.83 1.79
N ALA A 57 4.13 9.10 0.61
CA ALA A 57 4.53 8.46 -0.65
C ALA A 57 4.22 9.36 -1.85
N GLN A 58 4.89 10.52 -1.87
CA GLN A 58 4.67 11.57 -2.87
C GLN A 58 4.90 11.04 -4.29
N GLY A 59 3.96 11.33 -5.19
CA GLY A 59 3.98 10.85 -6.57
C GLY A 59 3.17 9.57 -6.81
N LEU A 60 2.78 8.84 -5.77
CA LEU A 60 1.80 7.77 -5.89
C LEU A 60 0.37 8.32 -5.90
N MET A 61 -0.47 7.77 -6.77
CA MET A 61 -1.88 8.11 -6.87
C MET A 61 -2.77 6.90 -6.54
N PRO A 62 -3.92 7.10 -5.89
CA PRO A 62 -4.86 6.02 -5.65
C PRO A 62 -5.48 5.55 -6.95
N GLN A 63 -5.73 4.24 -7.06
CA GLN A 63 -6.43 3.69 -8.21
C GLN A 63 -7.93 3.92 -8.05
N ARG A 64 -8.51 4.73 -8.94
CA ARG A 64 -9.94 5.04 -8.92
C ARG A 64 -10.70 4.00 -9.70
N PHE A 65 -11.79 3.51 -9.14
CA PHE A 65 -12.60 2.47 -9.78
C PHE A 65 -14.07 2.57 -9.36
N TYR A 66 -14.94 1.92 -10.13
CA TYR A 66 -16.33 1.65 -9.80
C TYR A 66 -16.47 0.17 -9.52
N THR A 67 -17.56 -0.27 -8.87
CA THR A 67 -17.70 -1.66 -8.38
C THR A 67 -17.72 -2.74 -9.45
N ALA A 68 -17.91 -2.36 -10.71
CA ALA A 68 -17.81 -3.23 -11.87
C ALA A 68 -16.37 -3.33 -12.43
N ASN A 69 -15.44 -2.53 -11.91
CA ASN A 69 -14.06 -2.42 -12.39
C ASN A 69 -13.07 -2.92 -11.31
N PRO A 70 -11.98 -3.59 -11.68
CA PRO A 70 -10.94 -4.08 -10.75
C PRO A 70 -10.38 -2.93 -9.91
N PRO A 71 -10.07 -3.19 -8.61
CA PRO A 71 -8.91 -3.98 -8.24
C PRO A 71 -9.27 -5.12 -7.27
N TYR A 72 -9.35 -6.33 -7.81
CA TYR A 72 -9.61 -7.54 -7.01
C TYR A 72 -8.30 -8.22 -6.61
N CYS A 73 -8.36 -9.01 -5.55
CA CYS A 73 -7.22 -9.82 -5.10
C CYS A 73 -6.86 -10.87 -6.17
N ASP A 74 -5.58 -10.92 -6.54
CA ASP A 74 -5.01 -11.81 -7.56
C ASP A 74 -4.12 -12.92 -6.96
N SER A 75 -4.12 -13.07 -5.63
CA SER A 75 -3.25 -13.99 -4.89
C SER A 75 -1.74 -13.67 -4.91
N THR A 76 -1.30 -12.52 -5.44
CA THR A 76 0.11 -12.08 -5.37
C THR A 76 0.65 -12.06 -3.94
N HIS A 77 -0.21 -11.78 -2.96
CA HIS A 77 0.15 -11.83 -1.54
C HIS A 77 0.65 -13.19 -1.06
N LYS A 78 0.39 -14.30 -1.77
CA LYS A 78 0.87 -15.64 -1.40
C LYS A 78 2.30 -15.93 -1.85
N GLN A 79 2.89 -15.09 -2.69
CA GLN A 79 4.26 -15.29 -3.18
C GLN A 79 5.28 -15.11 -2.05
N GLU A 80 6.34 -15.92 -2.05
CA GLU A 80 7.31 -15.98 -0.95
C GLU A 80 7.96 -14.64 -0.65
N PHE A 81 8.30 -13.86 -1.69
CA PHE A 81 8.91 -12.54 -1.51
C PHE A 81 7.98 -11.53 -0.81
N ILE A 82 6.66 -11.72 -0.88
CA ILE A 82 5.70 -10.93 -0.11
C ILE A 82 5.56 -11.49 1.31
N GLN A 83 5.54 -12.82 1.47
CA GLN A 83 5.41 -13.48 2.77
C GLN A 83 6.64 -13.31 3.67
N SER A 84 7.83 -13.16 3.10
CA SER A 84 9.08 -12.94 3.85
C SER A 84 9.37 -11.45 4.15
N ALA A 85 8.65 -10.53 3.51
CA ALA A 85 8.91 -9.09 3.66
C ALA A 85 8.54 -8.56 5.06
N LEU A 86 9.28 -7.53 5.52
CA LEU A 86 8.98 -6.80 6.76
C LEU A 86 7.77 -5.88 6.55
N LEU A 87 6.82 -5.92 7.49
CA LEU A 87 5.66 -5.02 7.49
C LEU A 87 6.03 -3.66 8.10
N LYS A 88 5.38 -2.61 7.60
CA LYS A 88 5.51 -1.25 8.13
C LYS A 88 5.14 -1.24 9.62
N GLY A 89 6.05 -0.81 10.48
CA GLY A 89 5.84 -0.73 11.95
C GLY A 89 6.49 -1.85 12.77
N ASN A 90 7.05 -2.89 12.15
CA ASN A 90 7.88 -3.89 12.85
C ASN A 90 9.33 -3.41 13.03
N THR A 91 9.51 -2.22 13.60
CA THR A 91 10.81 -1.79 14.12
C THR A 91 10.94 -2.28 15.55
N ASN A 92 11.37 -3.54 15.72
CA ASN A 92 12.07 -3.92 16.95
C ASN A 92 13.51 -3.44 16.78
N PHE A 93 13.78 -2.21 17.22
CA PHE A 93 15.09 -1.71 17.61
C PHE A 93 14.91 -0.94 18.92
#